data_AF-A0A438MCZ7-F1
#
_entry.id   AF-A0A438MCZ7-F1
#
_cell.length_a   1.000
_cell.length_b   1.000
_cell.length_c   1.000
_cell.angle_alpha   90.00
_cell.angle_beta   90.00
_cell.angle_gamma   90.00
#
_symmetry.space_group_name_H-M   'P 1'
#
loop_
_entity.id
_entity.type
_entity.pdbx_description
1 polymer ?
#
loop_
_entity_poly.entity_id
_entity_poly.type
_entity_poly.pdbx_seq_one_letter_code
_entity_poly.pdbx_strand_id
1 'polypeptide(L)' 'MEIVVALVFSAAVLFGADRLLLWLESRGHVNWRRKGRRRLSDEPVGRLDSMLSDHTGR' A
#
# COMPACT_ATOMS: atom_id res chain seq x y z
N MET A 1 -0.75 29.91 -19.19
CA MET A 1 0.42 29.45 -18.41
C MET A 1 0.02 29.08 -16.98
N GLU A 2 -0.67 29.97 -16.26
CA GLU A 2 -1.07 29.77 -14.86
C GLU A 2 -1.93 28.51 -14.61
N ILE A 3 -2.91 28.25 -15.48
CA ILE A 3 -3.77 27.06 -15.37
C ILE A 3 -2.96 25.76 -15.44
N VAL A 4 -1.95 25.72 -16.34
CA VAL A 4 -1.09 24.53 -16.49
C VAL A 4 -0.26 24.33 -15.21
N VAL A 5 0.28 25.40 -14.65
CA VAL A 5 1.03 25.36 -13.39
C VAL A 5 0.13 24.89 -12.24
N ALA A 6 -1.09 25.42 -12.13
CA ALA A 6 -2.05 25.02 -11.11
C ALA A 6 -2.43 23.54 -11.22
N LEU A 7 -2.63 23.03 -12.44
CA LEU A 7 -2.95 21.62 -12.69
C LEU A 7 -1.79 20.70 -12.32
N VAL A 8 -0.56 21.05 -12.73
CA VAL A 8 0.65 20.27 -12.40
C VAL A 8 0.89 20.27 -10.89
N PHE A 9 0.74 21.43 -10.24
CA PHE A 9 0.88 21.54 -8.78
C PHE A 9 -0.17 20.69 -8.06
N SER A 10 -1.44 20.77 -8.48
CA SER A 10 -2.52 19.96 -7.91
C SER A 10 -2.25 18.46 -8.07
N ALA A 11 -1.79 18.03 -9.25
CA ALA A 11 -1.42 16.64 -9.51
C ALA A 11 -0.24 16.18 -8.63
N ALA A 12 0.78 17.01 -8.49
CA ALA A 12 1.94 16.70 -7.64
C ALA A 12 1.55 16.58 -6.16
N VAL A 13 0.70 17.48 -5.66
CA VAL A 13 0.19 17.44 -4.28
C VAL A 13 -0.65 16.18 -4.05
N LEU A 14 -1.57 15.85 -4.96
CA LEU A 14 -2.38 14.63 -4.88
C LEU A 14 -1.52 13.37 -4.87
N PHE A 15 -0.52 13.30 -5.75
CA PHE A 15 0.39 12.17 -5.81
C PHE A 15 1.24 12.03 -4.53
N GLY A 16 1.73 13.14 -3.99
CA GLY A 16 2.46 13.16 -2.72
C GLY A 16 1.60 12.69 -1.55
N ALA A 17 0.36 13.17 -1.47
CA ALA A 17 -0.60 12.75 -0.45
C ALA A 17 -0.92 11.25 -0.54
N ASP A 18 -1.16 10.72 -1.74
CA ASP A 18 -1.42 9.30 -1.97
C ASP A 18 -0.24 8.43 -1.51
N ARG A 19 0.99 8.80 -1.90
CA ARG A 19 2.20 8.08 -1.49
C ARG A 19 2.47 8.18 0.01
N LEU A 20 2.23 9.34 0.62
CA LEU A 20 2.37 9.52 2.06
C LEU A 20 1.36 8.65 2.82
N LEU A 21 0.12 8.56 2.33
CA LEU A 21 -0.93 7.76 2.94
C LEU A 21 -0.61 6.26 2.86
N LEU A 22 -0.09 5.80 1.72
CA LEU A 22 0.42 4.42 1.56
C LEU A 22 1.62 4.13 2.47
N TRP A 23 2.53 5.10 2.65
CA TRP A 23 3.68 4.95 3.53
C TRP A 23 3.26 4.89 5.01
N LEU A 24 2.29 5.71 5.41
CA LEU A 24 1.69 5.68 6.75
C LEU A 24 0.93 4.37 7.01
N GLU A 25 0.27 3.82 5.99
CA GLU A 25 -0.34 2.49 6.06
C GLU A 25 0.74 1.40 6.22
N SER A 26 1.84 1.47 5.47
CA SER A 26 2.96 0.52 5.57
C SER A 26 3.64 0.54 6.94
N ARG A 27 3.65 1.68 7.64
CA ARG A 27 4.17 1.79 9.02
C ARG A 27 3.14 1.40 10.08
N GLY A 28 1.93 0.99 9.69
CA GLY A 28 0.86 0.61 10.61
C GLY A 28 0.22 1.78 11.37
N HIS A 29 0.56 3.03 11.03
CA HIS A 29 0.00 4.22 11.68
C HIS A 29 -1.42 4.53 11.24
N VAL A 30 -1.80 4.16 10.01
CA VAL A 30 -3.11 4.47 9.44
C VAL A 30 -3.68 3.24 8.77
N ASN A 31 -4.69 2.62 9.39
CA ASN A 31 -5.36 1.43 8.88
C ASN A 31 -6.50 1.77 7.90
N TRP A 32 -6.24 2.68 6.94
CA TRP A 32 -7.27 3.26 6.07
C TRP A 32 -7.89 2.21 5.13
N ARG A 33 -7.05 1.42 4.45
CA ARG A 33 -7.52 0.41 3.48
C ARG A 33 -8.12 -0.84 4.14
N ARG A 34 -7.82 -1.09 5.41
CA ARG A 34 -8.26 -2.29 6.15
C ARG A 34 -9.53 -2.09 6.97
N LYS A 35 -10.03 -0.87 7.18
CA LYS A 35 -11.25 -0.62 7.98
C LYS A 35 -12.52 -1.24 7.37
N GLY A 36 -12.50 -1.61 6.08
CA GLY A 36 -13.62 -2.26 5.37
C GLY A 36 -13.33 -3.65 4.81
N ARG A 37 -12.11 -4.19 4.91
CA ARG A 37 -11.83 -5.59 4.54
C ARG A 37 -11.75 -6.44 5.79
N ARG A 38 -12.55 -7.51 5.83
CA ARG A 38 -12.47 -8.61 6.80
C ARG A 38 -11.00 -8.94 7.03
N ARG A 39 -10.52 -8.91 8.29
CA ARG A 39 -9.18 -9.40 8.64
C ARG A 39 -9.03 -10.79 7.99
N LEU A 40 -8.17 -10.89 6.97
CA LEU A 40 -7.69 -12.20 6.58
C LEU A 40 -6.94 -12.70 7.81
N SER A 41 -7.45 -13.80 8.38
CA SER A 41 -6.84 -14.61 9.44
C SER A 41 -5.34 -14.70 9.17
N ASP A 42 -4.50 -14.73 10.21
CA ASP A 42 -3.03 -14.84 10.07
C ASP A 42 -2.57 -16.20 9.49
N GLU A 43 -3.51 -17.11 9.20
CA GLU A 43 -3.25 -18.45 8.61
C GLU A 43 -2.62 -18.52 7.21
N PRO A 44 -2.86 -17.64 6.23
CA PRO A 44 -2.35 -17.81 4.88
C PRO A 44 -0.90 -17.35 4.73
N VAL A 45 -0.34 -16.60 5.69
CA VAL A 45 1.07 -16.18 5.65
C VAL A 45 1.98 -17.39 5.83
N GLY A 46 1.68 -18.28 6.79
CA GLY A 46 2.45 -19.51 7.02
C GLY A 46 2.42 -20.47 5.82
N ARG A 47 1.29 -20.52 5.09
CA ARG A 47 1.14 -21.38 3.91
C ARG A 47 1.90 -20.84 2.69
N LEU A 48 1.96 -19.52 2.51
CA LEU A 48 2.68 -18.90 1.40
C LEU A 48 4.21 -19.06 1.56
N ASP A 49 4.70 -18.92 2.79
CA ASP A 49 6.12 -19.11 3.12
C ASP A 49 6.57 -20.57 2.90
N SER A 50 5.70 -21.54 3.23
CA SER A 50 5.96 -22.95 2.91
C SER A 50 5.98 -23.24 1.41
N MET A 51 5.13 -22.60 0.60
CA MET A 51 5.10 -22.81 -0.85
C MET A 51 6.32 -22.19 -1.56
N LEU A 52 6.81 -21.04 -1.08
CA LEU A 52 8.03 -20.41 -1.60
C LEU A 52 9.29 -21.18 -1.19
N SER A 53 9.33 -21.70 0.03
CA SER A 53 10.45 -22.54 0.49
C SER A 53 10.56 -23.85 -0.29
N ASP A 54 9.44 -24.50 -0.61
CA ASP A 54 9.40 -25.73 -1.41
C ASP A 54 9.89 -25.53 -2.87
N HIS A 55 9.73 -24.33 -3.43
CA HIS A 55 10.16 -24.04 -4.81
C HIS A 55 11.62 -23.62 -4.93
N THR A 56 12.27 -23.23 -3.84
CA THR A 56 13.66 -22.72 -3.86
C THR A 56 14.67 -23.80 -3.46
N GLY A 57 14.20 -24.96 -3.02
CA GLY A 57 15.01 -26.12 -2.66
C GLY A 57 15.04 -27.18 -3.76
N ARG A 58 15.58 -26.86 -4.95
CA ARG A 58 16.01 -27.89 -5.90
C ARG A 58 17.11 -27.41 -6.83
#